data_AF-A0A1I8AGE6-F1
#
_entry.id   AF-A0A1I8AGE6-F1
#
_cell.length_a   1.000
_cell.length_b   1.000
_cell.length_c   1.000
_cell.angle_alpha   90.00
_cell.angle_beta   90.00
_cell.angle_gamma   90.00
#
_symmetry.space_group_name_H-M   'P 1'
#
loop_
_entity.id
_entity.type
_entity.pdbx_description
1 polymer ?
#
loop_
_entity_poly.entity_id
_entity_poly.type
_entity_poly.pdbx_seq_one_letter_code
_entity_poly.pdbx_strand_id
1 'polypeptide(L)'
;MHRSSGAMASSDKKEFLSQCRDIKNTLVGLLESQKELRRTMMDYSARIGPHELSTSVMNNRESSSQIASAGEKEKGSSDEDGRYDASSEEKSEESDKMTEVISLIRVVSVCRVRKVRQHHIKIHEDLKVSCPVAGCSVTSGNSKWRNHLKREHNMTPNTLPAREKATLQNELDRNNERAINLELKYFPPTSLVSFSKTAGRDSVKPFCKKWTVRSKGVLTEGALLRYSIT
;
A
#
# COMPACT_ATOMS: atom_id res chain seq x y z
N MET A 1 -36.93 -45.12 -39.73
CA MET A 1 -37.52 -43.81 -39.36
C MET A 1 -36.38 -42.88 -38.91
N HIS A 2 -35.87 -42.03 -39.78
CA HIS A 2 -34.84 -41.05 -39.42
C HIS A 2 -35.53 -39.75 -39.00
N ARG A 3 -35.41 -39.39 -37.71
CA ARG A 3 -35.84 -38.09 -37.20
C ARG A 3 -34.78 -37.05 -37.54
N SER A 4 -35.10 -36.18 -38.48
CA SER A 4 -34.31 -35.00 -38.81
C SER A 4 -34.34 -33.99 -37.66
N SER A 5 -33.33 -34.04 -36.80
CA SER A 5 -33.03 -32.99 -35.82
C SER A 5 -32.12 -31.94 -36.46
N GLY A 6 -32.68 -30.82 -36.91
CA GLY A 6 -31.85 -29.74 -37.44
C GLY A 6 -32.64 -28.48 -37.75
N ALA A 7 -32.81 -27.60 -36.75
CA ALA A 7 -33.19 -26.20 -36.97
C ALA A 7 -33.08 -25.25 -35.76
N MET A 8 -32.67 -25.68 -34.57
CA MET A 8 -32.75 -24.81 -33.36
C MET A 8 -31.53 -23.90 -33.13
N ALA A 9 -30.43 -24.03 -33.87
CA ALA A 9 -29.16 -23.34 -33.58
C ALA A 9 -29.08 -21.85 -34.02
N SER A 10 -30.15 -21.26 -34.58
CA SER A 10 -30.08 -19.91 -35.17
C SER A 10 -30.49 -18.76 -34.25
N SER A 11 -31.28 -19.01 -33.21
CA SER A 11 -31.82 -17.95 -32.34
C SER A 11 -30.76 -17.43 -31.37
N ASP A 12 -30.08 -18.35 -30.69
CA ASP A 12 -29.10 -18.07 -29.63
C ASP A 12 -27.93 -17.21 -30.12
N LYS A 13 -27.54 -17.37 -31.40
CA LYS A 13 -26.47 -16.58 -32.01
C LYS A 13 -26.82 -15.09 -32.10
N LYS A 14 -28.09 -14.74 -32.37
CA LYS A 14 -28.51 -13.33 -32.48
C LYS A 14 -28.57 -12.67 -31.11
N GLU A 15 -29.07 -13.39 -30.11
CA GLU A 15 -29.12 -12.92 -28.72
C GLU A 15 -27.72 -12.66 -28.17
N PHE A 16 -26.79 -13.60 -28.37
CA PHE A 16 -25.39 -13.44 -27.97
C PHE A 16 -24.73 -12.19 -28.60
N LEU A 17 -24.94 -11.99 -29.91
CA LEU A 17 -24.40 -10.81 -30.60
C LEU A 17 -24.99 -9.49 -30.10
N SER A 18 -26.26 -9.49 -29.68
CA SER A 18 -26.89 -8.32 -29.04
C SER A 18 -26.23 -8.04 -27.69
N GLN A 19 -26.09 -9.06 -26.85
CA GLN A 19 -25.47 -8.92 -25.54
C GLN A 19 -24.02 -8.43 -25.63
N CYS A 20 -23.23 -8.93 -26.59
CA CYS A 20 -21.87 -8.43 -26.83
C CYS A 20 -21.86 -6.95 -27.22
N ARG A 21 -22.84 -6.49 -27.99
CA ARG A 21 -22.97 -5.08 -28.38
C ARG A 21 -23.29 -4.20 -27.18
N ASP A 22 -24.20 -4.64 -26.32
CA ASP A 22 -24.59 -3.90 -25.12
C ASP A 22 -23.42 -3.77 -24.16
N ILE A 23 -22.70 -4.87 -23.89
CA ILE A 23 -21.48 -4.85 -23.07
C ILE A 23 -20.44 -3.89 -23.66
N LYS A 24 -20.22 -3.94 -24.98
CA LYS A 24 -19.29 -3.03 -25.66
C LYS A 24 -19.70 -1.58 -25.46
N ASN A 25 -20.97 -1.26 -25.61
CA ASN A 25 -21.49 0.10 -25.41
C ASN A 25 -21.32 0.56 -23.96
N THR A 26 -21.60 -0.30 -22.97
CA THR A 26 -21.36 0.00 -21.55
C THR A 26 -19.89 0.27 -21.27
N LEU A 27 -18.98 -0.54 -21.81
CA LEU A 27 -17.53 -0.34 -21.63
C LEU A 27 -17.04 0.96 -22.25
N VAL A 28 -17.54 1.33 -23.44
CA VAL A 28 -17.26 2.62 -24.07
C VAL A 28 -17.77 3.78 -23.20
N GLY A 29 -18.99 3.68 -22.66
CA GLY A 29 -19.54 4.68 -21.76
C GLY A 29 -18.70 4.88 -20.49
N LEU A 30 -18.27 3.79 -19.85
CA LEU A 30 -17.40 3.84 -18.68
C LEU A 30 -16.04 4.49 -18.97
N LEU A 31 -15.46 4.19 -20.14
CA LEU A 31 -14.19 4.80 -20.57
C LEU A 31 -14.34 6.31 -20.75
N GLU A 32 -15.43 6.77 -21.36
CA GLU A 32 -15.71 8.18 -21.57
C GLU A 32 -15.99 8.91 -20.24
N SER A 33 -16.75 8.31 -19.32
CA SER A 33 -16.93 8.85 -17.96
C SER A 33 -15.61 8.94 -17.19
N GLN A 34 -14.71 7.97 -17.35
CA GLN A 34 -13.39 8.02 -16.72
C GLN A 34 -12.53 9.16 -17.28
N LYS A 35 -12.57 9.41 -18.59
CA LYS A 35 -11.89 10.56 -19.21
C LYS A 35 -12.45 11.88 -18.70
N GLU A 36 -13.77 11.99 -18.60
CA GLU A 36 -14.43 13.20 -18.12
C GLU A 36 -14.05 13.49 -16.67
N LEU A 37 -14.10 12.49 -15.79
CA LEU A 37 -13.65 12.64 -14.40
C LEU A 37 -12.20 13.14 -14.30
N ARG A 38 -11.29 12.65 -15.16
CA ARG A 38 -9.89 13.13 -15.19
C ARG A 38 -9.80 14.60 -15.63
N ARG A 39 -10.62 15.04 -16.60
CA ARG A 39 -10.68 16.45 -17.00
C ARG A 39 -11.19 17.31 -15.86
N THR A 40 -12.27 16.91 -15.19
CA THR A 40 -12.83 17.62 -14.04
C THR A 40 -11.82 17.73 -12.89
N MET A 41 -11.09 16.66 -12.58
CA MET A 41 -10.07 16.67 -11.54
C MET A 41 -8.88 17.58 -11.86
N MET A 42 -8.50 17.71 -13.14
CA MET A 42 -7.47 18.66 -13.57
C MET A 42 -7.96 20.11 -13.44
N ASP A 43 -9.21 20.40 -13.84
CA ASP A 43 -9.81 21.74 -13.68
C ASP A 43 -9.95 22.14 -12.21
N TYR A 44 -10.38 21.22 -11.35
CA TYR A 44 -10.48 21.46 -9.90
C TYR A 44 -9.11 21.81 -9.29
N SER A 45 -8.06 21.09 -9.69
CA SER A 45 -6.70 21.34 -9.20
C SER A 45 -6.16 22.69 -9.67
N ALA A 46 -6.57 23.17 -10.86
CA ALA A 46 -6.22 24.51 -11.35
C ALA A 46 -6.95 25.62 -10.57
N ARG A 47 -8.17 25.36 -10.09
CA ARG A 47 -8.95 26.32 -9.28
C ARG A 47 -8.48 26.41 -7.83
N ILE A 48 -7.94 25.33 -7.27
CA ILE A 48 -7.21 25.38 -5.99
C ILE A 48 -5.78 25.88 -6.25
N GLY A 49 -5.63 26.97 -6.99
CA GLY A 49 -4.38 27.71 -7.01
C GLY A 49 -3.90 28.02 -5.58
N PRO A 50 -2.66 28.49 -5.40
CA PRO A 50 -2.11 28.84 -4.10
C PRO A 50 -2.79 30.10 -3.55
N HIS A 51 -4.09 30.03 -3.32
CA HIS A 51 -4.76 30.88 -2.36
C HIS A 51 -4.14 30.49 -1.04
N GLU A 52 -3.23 31.36 -0.61
CA GLU A 52 -2.72 31.52 0.73
C GLU A 52 -3.53 30.69 1.71
N LEU A 53 -2.88 29.66 2.25
CA LEU A 53 -3.20 29.12 3.56
C LEU A 53 -3.23 30.30 4.52
N SER A 54 -4.38 30.98 4.54
CA SER A 54 -4.76 31.95 5.52
C SER A 54 -4.62 31.20 6.81
N THR A 55 -3.54 31.53 7.51
CA THR A 55 -3.21 31.14 8.87
C THR A 55 -4.41 31.49 9.73
N SER A 56 -5.41 30.62 9.72
CA SER A 56 -6.48 30.61 10.70
C SER A 56 -5.82 30.22 12.01
N VAL A 57 -5.46 31.26 12.74
CA VAL A 57 -5.06 31.26 14.14
C VAL A 57 -6.18 30.57 14.93
N MET A 58 -6.09 29.25 15.04
CA MET A 58 -6.87 28.49 16.01
C MET A 58 -6.00 28.33 17.25
N ASN A 59 -6.16 29.32 18.12
CA ASN A 59 -5.64 29.37 19.48
C ASN A 59 -6.14 28.19 20.33
N ASN A 60 -5.27 27.76 21.22
CA ASN A 60 -5.52 27.29 22.59
C ASN A 60 -6.66 26.30 22.85
N ARG A 61 -6.27 25.08 23.23
CA ARG A 61 -6.85 24.47 24.42
C ARG A 61 -5.82 23.63 25.15
N GLU A 62 -5.29 24.21 26.24
CA GLU A 62 -4.56 23.49 27.27
C GLU A 62 -5.46 22.37 27.82
N SER A 63 -4.94 21.16 27.84
CA SER A 63 -5.55 20.05 28.57
C SER A 63 -4.41 19.29 29.23
N SER A 64 -4.14 19.73 30.46
CA SER A 64 -3.31 19.05 31.43
C SER A 64 -4.04 17.79 31.88
N SER A 65 -3.42 16.63 31.70
CA SER A 65 -3.80 15.43 32.44
C SER A 65 -2.52 14.69 32.85
N GLN A 66 -2.30 14.67 34.16
CA GLN A 66 -1.32 13.83 34.82
C GLN A 66 -1.90 12.42 34.90
N ILE A 67 -1.22 11.43 34.32
CA ILE A 67 -1.42 10.01 34.66
C ILE A 67 -0.05 9.38 34.85
N ALA A 68 0.23 9.00 36.09
CA ALA A 68 1.28 8.09 36.48
C ALA A 68 0.78 6.64 36.37
N SER A 69 1.62 5.71 35.89
CA SER A 69 1.66 4.30 36.30
C SER A 69 2.77 3.56 35.53
N ALA A 70 3.82 3.09 36.20
CA ALA A 70 4.03 1.69 36.63
C ALA A 70 4.08 0.71 35.42
N GLY A 71 5.25 0.21 35.03
CA GLY A 71 5.82 -1.04 35.55
C GLY A 71 5.09 -2.21 34.87
N GLU A 72 5.70 -3.01 33.99
CA GLU A 72 6.45 -4.20 34.39
C GLU A 72 7.21 -4.83 33.19
N LYS A 73 8.28 -5.55 33.56
CA LYS A 73 9.12 -6.42 32.73
C LYS A 73 8.34 -7.70 32.44
N GLU A 74 8.54 -8.34 31.28
CA GLU A 74 8.66 -9.81 31.21
C GLU A 74 9.55 -10.26 30.05
N LYS A 75 10.25 -11.35 30.33
CA LYS A 75 11.37 -12.00 29.65
C LYS A 75 10.87 -13.40 29.28
N GLY A 76 10.90 -13.77 28.00
CA GLY A 76 10.55 -15.11 27.57
C GLY A 76 11.34 -15.48 26.32
N SER A 77 12.42 -16.24 26.51
CA SER A 77 13.12 -16.96 25.45
C SER A 77 12.62 -18.41 25.46
N SER A 78 12.45 -18.98 24.27
CA SER A 78 12.07 -20.38 24.08
C SER A 78 12.81 -20.89 22.86
N ASP A 79 13.80 -21.73 23.11
CA ASP A 79 14.59 -22.46 22.11
C ASP A 79 13.85 -23.77 21.82
N GLU A 80 13.46 -24.00 20.56
CA GLU A 80 12.88 -25.27 20.11
C GLU A 80 13.71 -25.80 18.92
N ASP A 81 14.44 -26.86 19.21
CA ASP A 81 15.26 -27.64 18.29
C ASP A 81 14.40 -28.67 17.55
N GLY A 82 14.08 -28.38 16.28
CA GLY A 82 13.32 -29.27 15.39
C GLY A 82 14.17 -29.86 14.27
N ARG A 83 14.66 -31.09 14.46
CA ARG A 83 15.22 -31.99 13.42
C ARG A 83 14.09 -32.59 12.58
N TYR A 84 14.09 -32.40 11.26
CA TYR A 84 13.35 -33.30 10.35
C TYR A 84 14.07 -33.49 9.01
N ASP A 85 13.87 -34.69 8.50
CA ASP A 85 14.63 -35.43 7.50
C ASP A 85 14.69 -34.85 6.09
N ALA A 86 15.84 -35.12 5.45
CA ALA A 86 16.07 -34.97 4.03
C ALA A 86 15.33 -36.07 3.26
N SER A 87 14.15 -35.76 2.72
CA SER A 87 13.49 -36.57 1.70
C SER A 87 13.59 -35.88 0.34
N SER A 88 14.30 -36.54 -0.56
CA SER A 88 14.54 -36.15 -1.94
C SER A 88 13.32 -36.51 -2.79
N GLU A 89 12.57 -35.52 -3.27
CA GLU A 89 11.59 -35.72 -4.35
C GLU A 89 11.74 -34.62 -5.40
N GLU A 90 12.42 -34.97 -6.49
CA GLU A 90 12.51 -34.22 -7.74
C GLU A 90 11.15 -34.22 -8.44
N LYS A 91 10.30 -33.21 -8.22
CA LYS A 91 9.14 -32.96 -9.09
C LYS A 91 8.82 -31.47 -9.25
N SER A 92 8.75 -31.08 -10.54
CA SER A 92 7.96 -29.98 -11.09
C SER A 92 8.47 -28.54 -10.83
N GLU A 93 9.49 -28.14 -11.59
CA GLU A 93 9.97 -26.74 -11.69
C GLU A 93 8.95 -25.74 -12.31
N GLU A 94 7.77 -26.20 -12.74
CA GLU A 94 6.79 -25.38 -13.47
C GLU A 94 5.72 -24.77 -12.56
N SER A 95 5.39 -25.39 -11.43
CA SER A 95 4.39 -24.88 -10.46
C SER A 95 4.88 -23.71 -9.62
N ASP A 96 6.20 -23.58 -9.43
CA ASP A 96 6.79 -22.52 -8.60
C ASP A 96 6.70 -21.14 -9.27
N LYS A 97 6.79 -21.11 -10.61
CA LYS A 97 6.72 -19.87 -11.40
C LYS A 97 5.31 -19.26 -11.37
N MET A 98 4.26 -20.08 -11.41
CA MET A 98 2.88 -19.61 -11.37
C MET A 98 2.52 -19.04 -9.98
N THR A 99 3.08 -19.63 -8.92
CA THR A 99 2.90 -19.16 -7.54
C THR A 99 3.58 -17.81 -7.29
N GLU A 100 4.74 -17.57 -7.92
CA GLU A 100 5.46 -16.29 -7.86
C GLU A 100 4.70 -15.17 -8.59
N VAL A 101 4.13 -15.45 -9.77
CA VAL A 101 3.31 -14.49 -10.53
C VAL A 101 2.03 -14.11 -9.77
N ILE A 102 1.33 -15.08 -9.17
CA ILE A 102 0.14 -14.81 -8.35
C ILE A 102 0.52 -13.99 -7.11
N SER A 103 1.69 -14.23 -6.51
CA SER A 103 2.20 -13.46 -5.38
C SER A 103 2.54 -12.01 -5.76
N LEU A 104 3.14 -11.78 -6.93
CA LEU A 104 3.42 -10.46 -7.48
C LEU A 104 2.14 -9.66 -7.77
N ILE A 105 1.14 -10.30 -8.38
CA ILE A 105 -0.18 -9.69 -8.66
C ILE A 105 -0.88 -9.32 -7.35
N ARG A 106 -0.79 -10.16 -6.31
CA ARG A 106 -1.35 -9.86 -4.98
C ARG A 106 -0.70 -8.65 -4.32
N VAL A 107 0.63 -8.55 -4.34
CA VAL A 107 1.36 -7.37 -3.80
C VAL A 107 0.96 -6.08 -4.53
N VAL A 108 0.74 -6.13 -5.84
CA VAL A 108 0.28 -4.96 -6.62
C VAL A 108 -1.18 -4.60 -6.31
N SER A 109 -2.05 -5.59 -6.09
CA SER A 109 -3.48 -5.38 -5.80
C SER A 109 -3.76 -4.86 -4.38
N VAL A 110 -2.97 -5.26 -3.39
CA VAL A 110 -3.11 -4.81 -1.99
C VAL A 110 -2.47 -3.43 -1.77
N CYS A 111 -1.50 -3.04 -2.61
CA CYS A 111 -0.91 -1.70 -2.60
C CYS A 111 -1.79 -0.63 -3.28
N ARG A 112 -3.09 -0.85 -3.55
CA ARG A 112 -3.97 0.19 -4.12
C ARG A 112 -4.13 1.42 -3.20
N VAL A 113 -3.90 1.25 -1.89
CA VAL A 113 -3.96 2.36 -0.94
C VAL A 113 -2.63 3.13 -0.97
N ARG A 114 -2.64 4.33 -1.55
CA ARG A 114 -1.52 5.29 -1.62
C ARG A 114 -0.69 5.38 -0.32
N LYS A 115 -1.36 5.37 0.84
CA LYS A 115 -0.73 5.42 2.17
C LYS A 115 0.23 4.25 2.43
N VAL A 116 -0.09 3.04 1.95
CA VAL A 116 0.77 1.85 2.10
C VAL A 116 2.05 1.99 1.28
N ARG A 117 1.94 2.48 0.03
CA ARG A 117 3.10 2.73 -0.85
C ARG A 117 4.02 3.78 -0.24
N GLN A 118 3.46 4.88 0.25
CA GLN A 118 4.26 5.94 0.86
C GLN A 118 4.96 5.47 2.13
N HIS A 119 4.28 4.68 2.96
CA HIS A 119 4.91 4.09 4.14
C HIS A 119 6.04 3.13 3.75
N HIS A 120 5.82 2.30 2.74
CA HIS A 120 6.84 1.43 2.15
C HIS A 120 8.06 2.23 1.67
N ILE A 121 7.84 3.29 0.89
CA ILE A 121 8.91 4.16 0.38
C ILE A 121 9.68 4.82 1.53
N LYS A 122 8.98 5.31 2.56
CA LYS A 122 9.63 5.91 3.74
C LYS A 122 10.58 4.93 4.43
N ILE A 123 10.20 3.65 4.54
CA ILE A 123 11.07 2.61 5.10
C ILE A 123 12.19 2.24 4.12
N HIS A 124 11.87 2.10 2.83
CA HIS A 124 12.80 1.68 1.80
C HIS A 124 13.96 2.66 1.61
N GLU A 125 13.64 3.95 1.58
CA GLU A 125 14.57 5.05 1.38
C GLU A 125 15.22 5.53 2.69
N ASP A 126 14.94 4.85 3.81
CA ASP A 126 15.43 5.19 5.13
C ASP A 126 15.20 6.69 5.46
N LEU A 127 13.99 7.18 5.14
CA LEU A 127 13.61 8.57 5.40
C LEU A 127 13.56 8.81 6.91
N LYS A 128 14.56 9.56 7.38
CA LYS A 128 14.79 9.85 8.78
C LYS A 128 14.27 11.24 9.17
N VAL A 129 13.99 11.37 10.46
CA VAL A 129 13.58 12.60 11.14
C VAL A 129 14.61 12.86 12.24
N SER A 130 15.12 14.08 12.31
CA SER A 130 16.01 14.55 13.37
C SER A 130 15.20 14.78 14.66
N CYS A 131 15.84 14.59 15.82
CA CYS A 131 15.17 14.89 17.07
C CYS A 131 14.92 16.40 17.17
N PRO A 132 13.67 16.85 17.42
CA PRO A 132 13.36 18.27 17.49
C PRO A 132 13.82 18.95 18.79
N VAL A 133 14.28 18.17 19.79
CA VAL A 133 14.71 18.68 21.11
C VAL A 133 16.09 19.34 21.00
N ALA A 134 16.21 20.57 21.50
CA ALA A 134 17.46 21.31 21.44
C ALA A 134 18.64 20.54 22.08
N GLY A 135 19.74 20.40 21.34
CA GLY A 135 20.93 19.68 21.77
C GLY A 135 20.94 18.18 21.49
N CYS A 136 19.85 17.59 20.98
CA CYS A 136 19.81 16.19 20.58
C CYS A 136 20.16 16.02 19.10
N SER A 137 21.25 15.32 18.78
CA SER A 137 21.66 15.05 17.38
C SER A 137 21.16 13.70 16.84
N VAL A 138 20.33 12.98 17.60
CA VAL A 138 19.84 11.67 17.18
C VAL A 138 18.89 11.83 16.00
N THR A 139 19.07 10.96 15.02
CA THR A 139 18.24 10.88 13.82
C THR A 139 17.63 9.49 13.74
N SER A 140 16.31 9.41 13.60
CA SER A 140 15.57 8.14 13.70
C SER A 140 14.53 8.00 12.59
N GLY A 141 14.20 6.76 12.23
CA GLY A 141 13.09 6.48 11.31
C GLY A 141 11.74 6.87 11.91
N ASN A 142 10.74 7.05 11.05
CA ASN A 142 9.44 7.61 11.44
C ASN A 142 8.68 6.82 12.53
N SER A 143 8.92 5.51 12.66
CA SER A 143 8.33 4.70 13.73
C SER A 143 9.11 4.75 15.05
N LYS A 144 10.40 5.09 15.01
CA LYS A 144 11.31 5.01 16.16
C LYS A 144 11.44 6.32 16.92
N TRP A 145 11.24 7.48 16.28
CA TRP A 145 11.44 8.77 16.95
C TRP A 145 10.47 9.00 18.12
N ARG A 146 9.22 8.51 18.05
CA ARG A 146 8.28 8.59 19.20
C ARG A 146 8.84 7.88 20.43
N ASN A 147 9.43 6.71 20.23
CA ASN A 147 10.06 5.94 21.30
C ASN A 147 11.33 6.64 21.79
N HIS A 148 12.10 7.25 20.90
CA HIS A 148 13.26 8.07 21.26
C HIS A 148 12.87 9.26 22.15
N LEU A 149 11.85 10.04 21.77
CA LEU A 149 11.36 11.14 22.62
C LEU A 149 10.91 10.65 23.99
N LYS A 150 10.18 9.54 24.04
CA LYS A 150 9.69 8.98 25.30
C LYS A 150 10.84 8.51 26.20
N ARG A 151 11.91 7.93 25.65
CA ARG A 151 13.00 7.31 26.42
C ARG A 151 14.11 8.29 26.78
N GLU A 152 14.53 9.12 25.83
CA GLU A 152 15.70 10.00 26.01
C GLU A 152 15.31 11.38 26.56
N HIS A 153 14.07 11.81 26.32
CA HIS A 153 13.59 13.14 26.73
C HIS A 153 12.39 13.09 27.69
N ASN A 154 11.85 11.90 28.00
CA ASN A 154 10.62 11.74 28.79
C ASN A 154 9.45 12.59 28.26
N MET A 155 9.41 12.80 26.94
CA MET A 155 8.43 13.64 26.27
C MET A 155 7.58 12.84 25.29
N THR A 156 6.37 13.32 25.07
CA THR A 156 5.51 12.87 23.97
C THR A 156 5.47 13.95 22.89
N PRO A 157 5.09 13.61 21.63
CA PRO A 157 4.96 14.60 20.57
C PRO A 157 4.03 15.77 20.94
N ASN A 158 3.01 15.50 21.76
CA ASN A 158 2.02 16.48 22.19
C ASN A 158 2.51 17.39 23.32
N THR A 159 3.54 16.99 24.07
CA THR A 159 4.13 17.81 25.15
C THR A 159 5.30 18.67 24.69
N LEU A 160 5.73 18.52 23.43
CA LEU A 160 6.81 19.34 22.87
C LEU A 160 6.42 20.85 22.88
N PRO A 161 7.38 21.75 23.12
CA PRO A 161 7.23 23.19 22.88
C PRO A 161 6.76 23.48 21.45
N ALA A 162 6.00 24.56 21.26
CA ALA A 162 5.43 24.92 19.95
C ALA A 162 6.49 25.01 18.84
N ARG A 163 7.67 25.56 19.16
CA ARG A 163 8.81 25.65 18.22
C ARG A 163 9.29 24.27 17.76
N GLU A 164 9.48 23.34 18.69
CA GLU A 164 9.96 21.98 18.41
C GLU A 164 8.92 21.15 17.65
N LYS A 165 7.63 21.33 17.98
CA LYS A 165 6.51 20.74 17.21
C LYS A 165 6.52 21.19 15.75
N ALA A 166 6.72 22.48 15.50
CA ALA A 166 6.76 23.03 14.15
C ALA A 166 7.94 22.44 13.36
N THR A 167 9.13 22.33 13.96
CA THR A 167 10.30 21.69 13.33
C THR A 167 10.02 20.23 12.97
N LEU A 168 9.48 19.46 13.90
CA LEU A 168 9.11 18.06 13.67
C LEU A 168 8.07 17.92 12.55
N GLN A 169 7.03 18.76 12.55
CA GLN A 169 6.00 18.75 11.53
C GLN A 169 6.57 19.04 10.14
N ASN A 170 7.43 20.06 10.03
CA ASN A 170 8.10 20.41 8.77
C ASN A 170 8.95 19.25 8.22
N GLU A 171 9.65 18.50 9.09
CA GLU A 171 10.40 17.32 8.63
C GLU A 171 9.51 16.17 8.19
N LEU A 172 8.40 15.93 8.89
CA LEU A 172 7.41 14.92 8.50
C LEU A 172 6.80 15.25 7.14
N ASP A 173 6.48 16.52 6.89
CA ASP A 173 5.93 17.01 5.64
C ASP A 173 6.95 16.90 4.50
N ARG A 174 8.21 17.30 4.74
CA ARG A 174 9.31 17.12 3.79
C ARG A 174 9.52 15.64 3.42
N ASN A 175 9.46 14.74 4.40
CA ASN A 175 9.54 13.31 4.16
C ASN A 175 8.32 12.77 3.42
N ASN A 176 7.14 13.35 3.64
CA ASN A 176 5.93 13.00 2.91
C ASN A 176 6.01 13.41 1.43
N GLU A 177 6.47 14.62 1.15
CA GLU A 177 6.71 15.12 -0.20
C GLU A 177 7.74 14.27 -0.94
N ARG A 178 8.87 13.95 -0.29
CA ARG A 178 9.88 13.02 -0.83
C ARG A 178 9.26 11.66 -1.17
N ALA A 179 8.44 11.11 -0.28
CA ALA A 179 7.77 9.84 -0.51
C ALA A 179 6.80 9.90 -1.71
N ILE A 180 6.09 11.01 -1.91
CA ILE A 180 5.22 11.24 -3.07
C ILE A 180 6.03 11.30 -4.37
N ASN A 181 7.15 12.04 -4.38
CA ASN A 181 8.01 12.15 -5.56
C ASN A 181 8.63 10.79 -5.93
N LEU A 182 9.06 10.03 -4.93
CA LEU A 182 9.57 8.67 -5.09
C LEU A 182 8.46 7.68 -5.51
N GLU A 183 7.20 7.92 -5.10
CA GLU A 183 6.05 7.11 -5.52
C GLU A 183 5.88 7.16 -7.03
N LEU A 184 6.06 8.34 -7.66
CA LEU A 184 6.01 8.49 -9.11
C LEU A 184 7.18 7.78 -9.82
N LYS A 185 8.34 7.68 -9.17
CA LYS A 185 9.53 6.98 -9.69
C LYS A 185 9.38 5.46 -9.60
N TYR A 186 8.90 4.94 -8.48
CA TYR A 186 8.74 3.50 -8.24
C TYR A 186 7.47 2.91 -8.84
N PHE A 187 6.40 3.71 -8.89
CA PHE A 187 5.07 3.28 -9.30
C PHE A 187 4.47 4.26 -10.31
N PRO A 188 5.05 4.38 -11.51
CA PRO A 188 4.55 5.30 -12.53
C PRO A 188 3.08 5.00 -12.85
N PRO A 189 2.20 6.03 -12.91
CA PRO A 189 0.76 5.87 -13.15
C PRO A 189 0.44 5.08 -14.43
N THR A 190 1.34 5.12 -15.40
CA THR A 190 1.21 4.49 -16.72
C THR A 190 1.52 2.99 -16.73
N SER A 191 2.15 2.44 -15.69
CA SER A 191 2.50 1.00 -15.68
C SER A 191 1.32 0.05 -15.45
N LEU A 192 0.14 0.57 -15.10
CA LEU A 192 -1.08 -0.25 -14.95
C LEU A 192 -1.56 -0.86 -16.28
N VAL A 193 -1.12 -0.37 -17.43
CA VAL A 193 -1.57 -0.83 -18.76
C VAL A 193 -0.57 -1.80 -19.42
N SER A 194 0.65 -1.97 -18.90
CA SER A 194 1.70 -2.76 -19.58
C SER A 194 2.01 -4.13 -18.98
N PHE A 195 1.61 -4.43 -17.73
CA PHE A 195 1.95 -5.72 -17.11
C PHE A 195 1.27 -6.93 -17.74
N SER A 196 0.11 -6.77 -18.39
CA SER A 196 -0.57 -7.87 -19.08
C SER A 196 0.04 -8.21 -20.45
N LYS A 197 0.89 -7.35 -21.03
CA LYS A 197 1.49 -7.59 -22.35
C LYS A 197 2.94 -8.10 -22.31
N THR A 198 3.61 -8.03 -21.16
CA THR A 198 5.00 -8.52 -20.97
C THR A 198 5.10 -9.83 -20.21
N ALA A 199 3.98 -10.47 -19.83
CA ALA A 199 3.96 -11.77 -19.15
C ALA A 199 4.55 -12.95 -19.99
N GLY A 200 5.14 -12.68 -21.15
CA GLY A 200 5.61 -13.71 -22.06
C GLY A 200 7.12 -13.95 -22.13
N ARG A 201 8.03 -13.01 -21.81
CA ARG A 201 9.45 -13.21 -22.22
C ARG A 201 10.57 -12.75 -21.29
N ASP A 202 10.40 -11.75 -20.43
CA ASP A 202 11.53 -11.29 -19.61
C ASP A 202 11.14 -11.16 -18.15
N SER A 203 11.84 -11.91 -17.29
CA SER A 203 11.74 -11.85 -15.84
C SER A 203 12.14 -10.45 -15.34
N VAL A 204 11.18 -9.53 -15.31
CA VAL A 204 11.38 -8.20 -14.71
C VAL A 204 11.66 -8.43 -13.23
N LYS A 205 12.91 -8.17 -12.85
CA LYS A 205 13.39 -8.30 -11.47
C LYS A 205 12.48 -7.46 -10.57
N PRO A 206 11.73 -8.06 -9.62
CA PRO A 206 10.87 -7.28 -8.75
C PRO A 206 11.73 -6.27 -7.99
N PHE A 207 11.38 -4.99 -8.12
CA PHE A 207 12.21 -3.86 -7.66
C PHE A 207 12.39 -3.80 -6.14
N CYS A 208 11.74 -4.67 -5.35
CA CYS A 208 11.94 -4.73 -3.91
C CYS A 208 11.96 -6.16 -3.35
N LYS A 209 13.10 -6.87 -3.50
CA LYS A 209 13.30 -8.20 -2.90
C LYS A 209 13.12 -8.25 -1.38
N LYS A 210 13.34 -7.13 -0.67
CA LYS A 210 13.23 -7.05 0.79
C LYS A 210 11.81 -7.27 1.31
N TRP A 211 10.77 -7.06 0.50
CA TRP A 211 9.38 -7.16 0.95
C TRP A 211 8.77 -8.55 0.81
N THR A 212 9.26 -9.37 -0.12
CA THR A 212 8.74 -10.74 -0.30
C THR A 212 8.99 -11.63 0.93
N VAL A 213 9.97 -11.29 1.77
CA VAL A 213 10.34 -12.06 2.96
C VAL A 213 9.48 -11.69 4.17
N ARG A 214 8.99 -10.44 4.28
CA ARG A 214 8.32 -9.97 5.50
C ARG A 214 6.81 -10.22 5.53
N SER A 215 6.17 -10.35 4.37
CA SER A 215 4.74 -10.71 4.26
C SER A 215 4.47 -12.20 4.44
N LYS A 216 5.48 -13.06 4.34
CA LYS A 216 5.34 -14.50 4.57
C LYS A 216 5.14 -14.87 6.06
N GLY A 217 5.52 -14.00 7.00
CA GLY A 217 5.39 -14.25 8.45
C GLY A 217 4.15 -13.68 9.12
N VAL A 218 3.23 -13.03 8.38
CA VAL A 218 2.01 -12.40 8.96
C VAL A 218 0.71 -13.00 8.38
N LEU A 219 0.81 -14.01 7.51
CA LEU A 219 -0.36 -14.64 6.88
C LEU A 219 -0.54 -16.13 7.22
N THR A 220 0.31 -16.69 8.07
CA THR A 220 0.04 -17.98 8.71
C THR A 220 -0.64 -17.72 10.05
N GLU A 221 -1.87 -18.20 10.19
CA GLU A 221 -2.77 -18.11 11.35
C GLU A 221 -3.65 -16.85 11.43
N GLY A 222 -4.92 -16.97 10.99
CA GLY A 222 -6.00 -16.23 11.66
C GLY A 222 -6.98 -15.39 10.83
N ALA A 223 -7.02 -15.46 9.49
CA ALA A 223 -8.03 -14.70 8.73
C ALA A 223 -8.67 -15.52 7.59
N LEU A 224 -9.34 -16.61 7.97
CA LEU A 224 -10.30 -17.32 7.12
C LEU A 224 -11.70 -16.81 7.46
N LEU A 225 -11.95 -15.53 7.18
CA LEU A 225 -13.28 -14.93 7.29
C LEU A 225 -14.11 -15.39 6.09
N ARG A 226 -15.07 -16.27 6.39
CA ARG A 226 -16.11 -16.78 5.51
C ARG A 226 -16.92 -15.62 4.95
N TYR A 227 -16.83 -15.40 3.64
CA TYR A 227 -17.90 -14.75 2.88
C TYR A 227 -18.78 -15.85 2.29
N SER A 228 -19.81 -16.25 3.04
CA SER A 228 -20.93 -17.01 2.49
C SER A 228 -21.96 -16.01 1.99
N ILE A 229 -22.17 -16.02 0.67
CA ILE A 229 -23.27 -15.31 0.03
C ILE A 229 -24.50 -16.21 0.17
N THR A 230 -25.49 -15.75 0.92
CA THR A 230 -26.89 -16.21 0.87
C THR A 230 -27.72 -15.13 0.22
#